data_AF-A0A382X054-F1
#
_entry.id   AF-A0A382X054-F1
#
_cell.length_a   1.000
_cell.length_b   1.000
_cell.length_c   1.000
_cell.angle_alpha   90.00
_cell.angle_beta   90.00
_cell.angle_gamma   90.00
#
_symmetry.space_group_name_H-M   'P 1'
#
loop_
_entity.id
_entity.type
_entity.pdbx_description
1 polymer ?
#
loop_
_entity_poly.entity_id
_entity_poly.type
_entity_poly.pdbx_seq_one_letter_code
_entity_poly.pdbx_strand_id
1 'polypeptide(L)'
;MGIHCSECSEQECGGDHVYAILLPDKAADGYLRELGSGFVYVGRTELRVEDRFSRNWEEDYIGYNSPSAKLFRNCGRDNLRLMHEIHFPFNPVRRKPKGRGAKASYAEYHLAKLLEEAGYLVKSDSIKAFKTGPKKTKR
;
A
#
# COMPACT_ATOMS: atom_id res chain seq x y z
N MET A 1 19.89 8.64 -5.88
CA MET A 1 19.63 7.21 -5.58
C MET A 1 18.16 7.11 -5.21
N GLY A 2 17.33 6.44 -6.01
CA GLY A 2 15.88 6.41 -5.80
C GLY A 2 15.53 5.79 -4.45
N ILE A 3 14.67 6.45 -3.67
CA ILE A 3 14.30 5.99 -2.32
C ILE A 3 13.34 4.78 -2.39
N HIS A 4 12.59 4.64 -3.49
CA HIS A 4 11.47 3.70 -3.60
C HIS A 4 11.59 2.62 -4.69
N CYS A 5 12.52 2.76 -5.64
CA CYS A 5 12.95 1.69 -6.56
C CYS A 5 14.35 2.00 -7.15
N SER A 6 15.11 0.97 -7.51
CA SER A 6 16.48 1.12 -8.04
C SER A 6 16.52 1.80 -9.42
N GLU A 7 15.44 1.67 -10.18
CA GLU A 7 15.29 2.24 -11.54
C GLU A 7 14.64 3.64 -11.51
N CYS A 8 14.11 4.06 -10.36
CA CYS A 8 13.43 5.34 -10.19
C CYS A 8 14.47 6.42 -9.89
N SER A 9 14.40 7.51 -10.63
CA SER A 9 15.16 8.73 -10.35
C SER A 9 14.19 9.82 -9.89
N GLU A 10 14.37 11.06 -10.32
CA GLU A 10 13.34 12.10 -10.17
C GLU A 10 12.15 11.88 -11.12
N GLN A 11 12.28 10.97 -12.08
CA GLN A 11 11.24 10.63 -13.05
C GLN A 11 10.68 9.21 -12.83
N GLU A 12 9.45 8.99 -13.28
CA GLU A 12 8.79 7.68 -13.29
C GLU A 12 9.58 6.69 -14.17
N CYS A 13 9.81 5.47 -13.68
CA CYS A 13 10.53 4.44 -14.43
C CYS A 13 9.63 3.64 -15.40
N GLY A 14 8.33 3.97 -15.48
CA GLY A 14 7.33 3.27 -16.32
C GLY A 14 6.92 1.87 -15.83
N GLY A 15 7.41 1.44 -14.66
CA GLY A 15 7.05 0.18 -14.00
C GLY A 15 5.91 0.32 -13.00
N ASP A 16 5.29 -0.81 -12.62
CA ASP A 16 4.42 -0.85 -11.45
C ASP A 16 5.29 -0.87 -10.17
N HIS A 17 4.79 -0.28 -9.10
CA HIS A 17 5.40 -0.27 -7.77
C HIS A 17 4.41 -0.81 -6.75
N VAL A 18 4.91 -1.58 -5.78
CA VAL A 18 4.19 -1.89 -4.54
C VAL A 18 4.73 -1.00 -3.43
N TYR A 19 3.89 -0.67 -2.46
CA TYR A 19 4.28 0.16 -1.33
C TYR A 19 3.54 -0.23 -0.06
N ALA A 20 4.16 0.08 1.07
CA ALA A 20 3.61 -0.11 2.40
C ALA A 20 3.63 1.21 3.17
N ILE A 21 2.52 1.53 3.84
CA ILE A 21 2.35 2.70 4.72
C ILE A 21 2.03 2.18 6.11
N LEU A 22 2.90 2.49 7.07
CA LEU A 22 2.60 2.29 8.48
C LEU A 22 1.61 3.35 8.95
N LEU A 23 0.51 2.90 9.54
CA LEU A 23 -0.59 3.69 10.05
C LEU A 23 -0.49 3.78 11.58
N PRO A 24 -0.95 4.89 12.19
CA PRO A 24 -1.01 4.98 13.65
C PRO A 24 -2.07 4.04 14.21
N ASP A 25 -1.93 3.63 15.47
CA ASP A 25 -2.82 2.66 16.12
C ASP A 25 -4.30 3.03 16.06
N LYS A 26 -4.63 4.32 16.19
CA LYS A 26 -6.01 4.85 16.03
C LYS A 26 -6.65 4.49 14.68
N ALA A 27 -5.85 4.23 13.65
CA ALA A 27 -6.36 3.83 12.34
C ALA A 27 -6.95 2.40 12.36
N ALA A 28 -6.57 1.59 13.35
CA ALA A 28 -7.09 0.25 13.57
C ALA A 28 -8.33 0.23 14.49
N ASP A 29 -8.85 1.38 14.90
CA ASP A 29 -10.12 1.47 15.63
C ASP A 29 -11.22 0.74 14.85
N GLY A 30 -11.80 -0.30 15.47
CA GLY A 30 -12.83 -1.15 14.85
C GLY A 30 -12.33 -2.45 14.19
N TYR A 31 -11.03 -2.75 14.28
CA TYR A 31 -10.50 -4.08 13.95
C TYR A 31 -10.46 -4.97 15.21
N LEU A 32 -10.84 -6.25 15.08
CA LEU A 32 -10.91 -7.21 16.19
C LEU A 32 -9.55 -7.84 16.55
N ARG A 33 -8.51 -7.63 15.75
CA ARG A 33 -7.18 -8.20 15.97
C ARG A 33 -6.31 -7.25 16.78
N GLU A 34 -5.52 -7.81 17.70
CA GLU A 34 -4.45 -7.09 18.36
C GLU A 34 -3.47 -6.49 17.34
N LEU A 35 -3.07 -5.25 17.60
CA LEU A 35 -2.01 -4.57 16.88
C LEU A 35 -0.69 -5.20 17.32
N GLY A 36 -0.30 -6.31 16.70
CA GLY A 36 0.98 -6.99 16.99
C GLY A 36 2.16 -6.05 16.74
N SER A 37 2.67 -6.03 15.51
CA SER A 37 3.79 -5.18 15.10
C SER A 37 3.36 -3.79 14.60
N GLY A 38 2.05 -3.53 14.51
CA GLY A 38 1.44 -2.28 14.02
C GLY A 38 0.42 -2.51 12.90
N PHE A 39 -0.16 -1.42 12.36
CA PHE A 39 -1.13 -1.46 11.27
C PHE A 39 -0.56 -0.92 9.97
N VAL A 40 -0.58 -1.72 8.90
CA VAL A 40 0.01 -1.36 7.61
C VAL A 40 -1.04 -1.38 6.50
N TYR A 41 -1.03 -0.35 5.64
CA TYR A 41 -1.68 -0.41 4.34
C TYR A 41 -0.68 -0.79 3.25
N VAL A 42 -1.02 -1.78 2.42
CA VAL A 42 -0.24 -2.18 1.25
C VAL A 42 -1.04 -1.88 -0.01
N GLY A 43 -0.41 -1.22 -0.98
CA GLY A 43 -1.02 -0.87 -2.25
C GLY A 43 -0.03 -0.97 -3.41
N ARG A 44 -0.53 -0.68 -4.62
CA ARG A 44 0.28 -0.60 -5.83
C ARG A 44 0.00 0.67 -6.63
N THR A 45 0.94 1.07 -7.48
CA THR A 45 0.83 2.27 -8.32
C THR A 45 1.75 2.18 -9.55
N GLU A 46 1.38 2.86 -10.63
CA GLU A 46 2.24 3.06 -11.81
C GLU A 46 3.10 4.33 -11.69
N LEU A 47 2.88 5.14 -10.65
CA LEU A 47 3.62 6.37 -10.37
C LEU A 47 4.83 6.07 -9.47
N ARG A 48 5.65 7.09 -9.19
CA ARG A 48 6.54 7.06 -8.03
C ARG A 48 5.72 6.88 -6.76
N VAL A 49 6.26 6.13 -5.79
CA VAL A 49 5.54 5.82 -4.53
C VAL A 49 5.20 7.10 -3.74
N GLU A 50 6.13 8.05 -3.71
CA GLU A 50 5.95 9.36 -3.05
C GLU A 50 4.85 10.20 -3.71
N ASP A 51 4.81 10.21 -5.04
CA ASP A 51 3.79 10.96 -5.80
C ASP A 51 2.42 10.34 -5.56
N ARG A 52 2.32 9.00 -5.60
CA ARG A 52 1.09 8.30 -5.23
C ARG A 52 0.69 8.58 -3.79
N PHE A 53 1.63 8.63 -2.86
CA PHE A 53 1.36 8.92 -1.47
C PHE A 53 0.80 10.35 -1.32
N SER A 54 1.44 11.33 -1.95
CA SER A 54 1.04 12.74 -1.93
C SER A 54 -0.36 12.96 -2.53
N ARG A 55 -0.71 12.21 -3.58
CA ARG A 55 -2.05 12.23 -4.21
C ARG A 55 -3.23 11.99 -3.29
N ASN A 56 -3.04 11.43 -2.10
CA ASN A 56 -4.14 11.23 -1.15
C ASN A 56 -4.69 12.56 -0.58
N TRP A 57 -3.97 13.67 -0.75
CA TRP A 57 -4.35 15.02 -0.33
C TRP A 57 -4.69 15.96 -1.50
N GLU A 58 -4.64 15.49 -2.74
CA GLU A 58 -5.04 16.24 -3.94
C GLU A 58 -6.55 16.08 -4.15
N GLU A 59 -7.33 17.16 -4.06
CA GLU A 59 -8.80 17.12 -4.13
C GLU A 59 -9.33 16.73 -5.52
N ASP A 60 -8.58 17.07 -6.56
CA ASP A 60 -8.84 16.79 -7.97
C ASP A 60 -8.46 15.35 -8.37
N TYR A 61 -7.73 14.62 -7.52
CA TYR A 61 -7.41 13.23 -7.77
C TYR A 61 -8.69 12.37 -7.75
N ILE A 62 -8.91 11.59 -8.81
CA ILE A 62 -10.06 10.67 -8.93
C ILE A 62 -10.21 9.71 -7.72
N GLY A 63 -9.11 9.37 -7.06
CA GLY A 63 -9.10 8.51 -5.87
C GLY A 63 -9.24 9.26 -4.55
N TYR A 64 -9.41 10.59 -4.55
CA TYR A 64 -9.52 11.43 -3.35
C TYR A 64 -10.61 10.94 -2.40
N ASN A 65 -11.75 10.49 -2.94
CA ASN A 65 -12.87 9.99 -2.15
C ASN A 65 -12.81 8.50 -1.80
N SER A 66 -11.73 7.80 -2.17
CA SER A 66 -11.56 6.38 -1.85
C SER A 66 -11.47 6.14 -0.33
N PRO A 67 -11.91 4.96 0.17
CA PRO A 67 -11.83 4.64 1.60
C PRO A 67 -10.42 4.67 2.18
N SER A 68 -9.39 4.37 1.39
CA SER A 68 -7.99 4.46 1.80
C SER A 68 -7.51 5.91 1.86
N ALA A 69 -7.80 6.74 0.85
CA ALA A 69 -7.43 8.15 0.88
C ALA A 69 -8.08 8.89 2.06
N LYS A 70 -9.37 8.63 2.32
CA LYS A 70 -10.07 9.16 3.50
C LYS A 70 -9.41 8.73 4.81
N LEU A 71 -9.05 7.45 4.93
CA LEU A 71 -8.34 6.92 6.11
C LEU A 71 -7.02 7.67 6.34
N PHE A 72 -6.21 7.85 5.28
CA PHE A 72 -4.91 8.54 5.41
C PHE A 72 -5.08 10.00 5.82
N ARG A 73 -6.06 10.71 5.24
CA ARG A 73 -6.36 12.08 5.66
C ARG A 73 -6.80 12.16 7.11
N ASN A 74 -7.65 11.25 7.57
CA ASN A 74 -8.08 11.18 8.98
C ASN A 74 -6.92 10.85 9.94
N CYS A 75 -5.90 10.11 9.47
CA CYS A 75 -4.71 9.85 10.26
C CYS A 75 -3.84 11.12 10.41
N GLY A 76 -3.83 11.98 9.39
CA GLY A 76 -2.91 13.12 9.27
C GLY A 76 -1.59 12.67 8.63
N ARG A 77 -1.07 13.46 7.67
CA ARG A 77 0.11 13.09 6.86
C ARG A 77 1.34 12.77 7.71
N ASP A 78 1.58 13.56 8.76
CA ASP A 78 2.76 13.44 9.63
C ASP A 78 2.73 12.20 10.54
N ASN A 79 1.56 11.56 10.68
CA ASN A 79 1.40 10.33 11.46
C ASN A 79 1.55 9.06 10.60
N LEU A 80 1.86 9.22 9.32
CA LEU A 80 1.99 8.13 8.36
C LEU A 80 3.45 7.98 7.94
N ARG A 81 3.93 6.74 7.87
CA ARG A 81 5.29 6.46 7.43
C ARG A 81 5.29 5.55 6.22
N LEU A 82 5.87 6.01 5.12
CA LEU A 82 6.24 5.14 4.00
C LEU A 82 7.38 4.21 4.44
N MET A 83 7.14 2.90 4.38
CA MET A 83 8.11 1.88 4.77
C MET A 83 8.99 1.54 3.57
N HIS A 84 9.83 2.49 3.14
CA HIS A 84 10.68 2.36 1.96
C HIS A 84 11.58 1.13 2.01
N GLU A 85 12.15 0.84 3.17
CA GLU A 85 13.00 -0.31 3.42
C GLU A 85 12.30 -1.65 3.14
N ILE A 86 10.97 -1.70 3.30
CA ILE A 86 10.18 -2.91 3.12
C ILE A 86 9.83 -3.13 1.65
N HIS A 87 9.41 -2.07 0.94
CA HIS A 87 8.91 -2.22 -0.43
C HIS A 87 9.97 -2.03 -1.51
N PHE A 88 11.09 -1.39 -1.20
CA PHE A 88 12.18 -1.15 -2.16
C PHE A 88 12.68 -2.43 -2.86
N PRO A 89 12.89 -3.57 -2.18
CA PRO A 89 13.37 -4.80 -2.83
C PRO A 89 12.40 -5.40 -3.85
N PHE A 90 11.12 -5.05 -3.78
CA PHE A 90 10.07 -5.57 -4.67
C PHE A 90 9.91 -4.71 -5.93
N ASN A 91 10.57 -3.55 -5.98
CA ASN A 91 10.32 -2.51 -6.97
C ASN A 91 11.51 -2.29 -7.92
N PRO A 92 11.26 -2.02 -9.21
CA PRO A 92 9.94 -2.00 -9.85
C PRO A 92 9.43 -3.41 -10.18
N VAL A 93 8.11 -3.59 -10.17
CA VAL A 93 7.45 -4.80 -10.66
C VAL A 93 7.32 -4.68 -12.18
N ARG A 94 8.31 -5.20 -12.91
CA ARG A 94 8.34 -5.11 -14.39
C ARG A 94 7.07 -5.70 -15.03
N ARG A 95 6.35 -4.87 -15.78
CA ARG A 95 5.17 -5.25 -16.59
C ARG A 95 5.54 -6.35 -17.61
N LYS A 96 4.68 -7.35 -17.80
CA LYS A 96 4.75 -8.21 -19.00
C LYS A 96 4.09 -7.47 -20.18
N PRO A 97 4.49 -7.75 -21.44
CA PRO A 97 3.97 -7.06 -22.63
C PRO A 97 2.46 -7.25 -22.88
N LYS A 98 1.82 -8.28 -22.30
CA LYS A 98 0.39 -8.55 -22.49
C LYS A 98 -0.22 -9.18 -21.22
N GLY A 99 -1.13 -8.45 -20.58
CA GLY A 99 -1.93 -8.92 -19.44
C GLY A 99 -2.07 -7.86 -18.34
N ARG A 100 -3.28 -7.34 -18.10
CA ARG A 100 -3.56 -6.31 -17.09
C ARG A 100 -3.18 -6.81 -15.68
N GLY A 101 -2.29 -6.10 -14.99
CA GLY A 101 -2.19 -6.04 -13.52
C GLY A 101 -1.82 -7.29 -12.72
N ALA A 102 -1.66 -8.47 -13.33
CA ALA A 102 -1.53 -9.73 -12.57
C ALA A 102 -0.27 -9.81 -11.68
N LYS A 103 0.90 -9.36 -12.16
CA LYS A 103 2.14 -9.40 -11.38
C LYS A 103 2.19 -8.36 -10.26
N ALA A 104 1.79 -7.12 -10.54
CA ALA A 104 1.76 -6.07 -9.53
C ALA A 104 0.74 -6.37 -8.43
N SER A 105 -0.43 -6.90 -8.80
CA SER A 105 -1.41 -7.39 -7.81
C SER A 105 -0.90 -8.59 -7.02
N TYR A 106 -0.12 -9.50 -7.63
CA TYR A 106 0.51 -10.61 -6.92
C TYR A 106 1.64 -10.14 -5.99
N ALA A 107 2.45 -9.17 -6.41
CA ALA A 107 3.47 -8.56 -5.58
C ALA A 107 2.86 -7.80 -4.40
N GLU A 108 1.77 -7.05 -4.64
CA GLU A 108 0.98 -6.40 -3.57
C GLU A 108 0.48 -7.44 -2.57
N TYR A 109 -0.08 -8.54 -3.08
CA TYR A 109 -0.57 -9.63 -2.26
C TYR A 109 0.54 -10.31 -1.44
N HIS A 110 1.67 -10.60 -2.09
CA HIS A 110 2.79 -11.27 -1.45
C HIS A 110 3.42 -10.39 -0.36
N LEU A 111 3.64 -9.11 -0.64
CA LEU A 111 4.13 -8.16 0.36
C LEU A 111 3.14 -8.06 1.54
N ALA A 112 1.84 -8.03 1.26
CA ALA A 112 0.83 -8.00 2.30
C ALA A 112 0.85 -9.25 3.18
N LYS A 113 1.07 -10.45 2.59
CA LYS A 113 1.20 -11.71 3.35
C LYS A 113 2.47 -11.75 4.20
N LEU A 114 3.61 -11.32 3.67
CA LEU A 114 4.86 -11.25 4.44
C LEU A 114 4.72 -10.34 5.68
N LEU A 115 4.01 -9.22 5.54
CA LEU A 115 3.73 -8.33 6.66
C LEU A 115 2.75 -8.94 7.67
N GLU A 116 1.73 -9.68 7.22
CA GLU A 116 0.85 -10.44 8.13
C GLU A 116 1.64 -11.50 8.91
N GLU A 117 2.53 -12.24 8.24
CA GLU A 117 3.40 -13.26 8.87
C GLU A 117 4.39 -12.62 9.85
N ALA A 118 4.85 -11.40 9.58
CA ALA A 118 5.67 -10.59 10.49
C ALA A 118 4.86 -9.94 11.65
N GLY A 119 3.57 -10.27 11.78
CA GLY A 119 2.73 -9.87 12.91
C GLY A 119 2.04 -8.50 12.75
N TYR A 120 2.06 -7.91 11.55
CA TYR A 120 1.30 -6.68 11.29
C TYR A 120 -0.18 -6.98 11.03
N LEU A 121 -1.04 -6.07 11.45
CA LEU A 121 -2.37 -5.96 10.86
C LEU A 121 -2.20 -5.37 9.46
N VAL A 122 -2.79 -5.98 8.43
CA VAL A 122 -2.59 -5.53 7.05
C VAL A 122 -3.92 -5.23 6.35
N LYS A 123 -3.98 -4.08 5.68
CA LYS A 123 -5.06 -3.70 4.76
C LYS A 123 -4.48 -3.58 3.35
N SER A 124 -5.03 -4.35 2.42
CA SER A 124 -4.64 -4.30 1.00
C SER A 124 -5.85 -4.54 0.11
N ASP A 125 -5.85 -3.92 -1.07
CA ASP A 125 -6.92 -4.12 -2.06
C ASP A 125 -6.73 -5.45 -2.80
N SER A 126 -5.49 -5.92 -2.99
CA SER A 126 -5.19 -7.25 -3.50
C SER A 126 -5.65 -8.38 -2.56
N ILE A 127 -5.48 -8.26 -1.24
CA ILE A 127 -5.98 -9.24 -0.26
C ILE A 127 -7.50 -9.44 -0.39
N LYS A 128 -8.25 -8.36 -0.64
CA LYS A 128 -9.70 -8.43 -0.88
C LYS A 128 -10.00 -9.12 -2.22
N ALA A 129 -9.24 -8.80 -3.27
CA ALA A 129 -9.41 -9.36 -4.60
C ALA A 129 -9.13 -10.87 -4.65
N PHE A 130 -8.16 -11.37 -3.88
CA PHE A 130 -7.84 -12.79 -3.77
C PHE A 130 -8.70 -13.55 -2.75
N LYS A 131 -9.66 -12.89 -2.08
CA LYS A 131 -10.60 -13.49 -1.09
C LYS A 131 -9.94 -14.19 0.10
N THR A 132 -8.74 -13.78 0.48
CA THR A 132 -7.96 -14.37 1.60
C THR A 132 -7.79 -13.40 2.79
N GLY A 133 -8.61 -12.35 2.86
CA GLY A 133 -8.58 -11.35 3.92
C GLY A 133 -9.46 -11.68 5.14
N PRO A 134 -9.18 -11.08 6.31
CA PRO A 134 -10.02 -11.26 7.50
C PRO A 134 -11.45 -10.76 7.25
N LYS A 135 -12.43 -11.61 7.56
CA LYS A 135 -13.87 -11.29 7.42
C LYS A 135 -14.26 -10.24 8.47
N LYS A 136 -14.88 -9.13 8.04
CA LYS A 136 -15.57 -8.22 8.98
C LYS A 136 -16.76 -8.95 9.60
N THR A 137 -16.97 -8.79 10.90
CA THR A 137 -18.21 -9.20 11.55
C THR A 137 -19.35 -8.37 10.99
N LYS A 138 -20.40 -9.03 10.49
CA LYS A 138 -21.68 -8.39 10.20
C LYS A 138 -22.27 -7.97 11.54
N ARG A 139 -22.52 -6.66 11.71
CA ARG A 139 -23.52 -6.20 12.67
C ARG A 139 -24.90 -6.48 12.11
#